data_AF-A0A820XWZ5-F1
#
_entry.id   AF-A0A820XWZ5-F1
#
_cell.length_a   1.000
_cell.length_b   1.000
_cell.length_c   1.000
_cell.angle_alpha   90.00
_cell.angle_beta   90.00
_cell.angle_gamma   90.00
#
_symmetry.space_group_name_H-M   'P 1'
#
loop_
_entity.id
_entity.type
_entity.pdbx_description
1 polymer ?
#
loop_
_entity_poly.entity_id
_entity_poly.type
_entity_poly.pdbx_seq_one_letter_code
_entity_poly.pdbx_strand_id
1 'polypeptide(L)'
;AYIASIVNDRPDLIILTDDVYGTFADNFVSLFAECPKNTILVYSFSKYFGATGWRLGVIGIHHNNIIDEKIAELDNGEKTALHKRYESITPRPDSLKFIDRLVADSRSVALNHTAGLSTPQQVQMVLFSLFGLMDTSDSYKNCVKKIVRDRKLALCAAISHNFEHEQDNVDAVHYYLIVDFEKLAEHMHDSSFASWLRSRFSISEILLKLAEDACVILLPGQGFGASRLSGRVSLANLSEAEYTSIGKALKDLVQSYFDQYKRETPQK
;
A
#
# COMPACT_ATOMS: atom_id res chain seq x y z
N ALA A 1 -14.04 -10.44 -8.81
CA ALA A 1 -15.48 -10.26 -9.11
C ALA A 1 -15.83 -9.07 -10.02
N TYR A 2 -15.71 -7.78 -9.62
CA TYR A 2 -16.09 -6.64 -10.50
C TYR A 2 -15.07 -6.30 -11.60
N ILE A 3 -13.78 -6.24 -11.27
CA ILE A 3 -12.74 -5.98 -12.29
C ILE A 3 -12.70 -7.12 -13.32
N ALA A 4 -12.92 -8.36 -12.89
CA ALA A 4 -12.99 -9.51 -13.78
C ALA A 4 -14.12 -9.38 -14.83
N SER A 5 -15.30 -8.87 -14.45
CA SER A 5 -16.37 -8.62 -15.44
C SER A 5 -15.98 -7.51 -16.41
N ILE A 6 -15.30 -6.46 -15.97
CA ILE A 6 -14.79 -5.41 -16.86
C ILE A 6 -13.77 -5.97 -17.84
N VAL A 7 -12.88 -6.87 -17.39
CA VAL A 7 -11.89 -7.51 -18.28
C VAL A 7 -12.57 -8.36 -19.35
N ASN A 8 -13.74 -8.96 -19.08
CA ASN A 8 -14.50 -9.65 -20.12
C ASN A 8 -15.00 -8.69 -21.21
N ASP A 9 -15.41 -7.48 -20.84
CA ASP A 9 -15.84 -6.45 -21.80
C ASP A 9 -14.65 -5.71 -22.44
N ARG A 10 -13.50 -5.71 -21.76
CA ARG A 10 -12.24 -5.07 -22.15
C ARG A 10 -11.09 -6.08 -22.11
N PRO A 11 -11.07 -7.07 -23.02
CA PRO A 11 -10.03 -8.08 -23.05
C PRO A 11 -8.64 -7.49 -23.36
N ASP A 12 -8.61 -6.28 -23.91
CA ASP A 12 -7.43 -5.51 -24.23
C ASP A 12 -6.82 -4.76 -23.02
N LEU A 13 -7.51 -4.72 -21.87
CA LEU A 13 -7.07 -3.98 -20.69
C LEU A 13 -5.77 -4.57 -20.12
N ILE A 14 -4.79 -3.71 -19.85
CA ILE A 14 -3.58 -4.06 -19.11
C ILE A 14 -3.76 -3.56 -17.67
N ILE A 15 -3.59 -4.48 -16.73
CA ILE A 15 -3.65 -4.22 -15.28
C ILE A 15 -2.23 -4.30 -14.74
N LEU A 16 -1.83 -3.31 -13.95
CA LEU A 16 -0.61 -3.34 -13.14
C LEU A 16 -1.02 -3.30 -11.68
N THR A 17 -0.69 -4.34 -10.93
CA THR A 17 -1.05 -4.46 -9.50
C THR A 17 0.21 -4.57 -8.65
N ASP A 18 0.25 -3.84 -7.52
CA ASP A 18 1.29 -3.94 -6.50
C ASP A 18 0.66 -4.51 -5.22
N ASP A 19 0.99 -5.77 -4.93
CA ASP A 19 0.34 -6.56 -3.89
C ASP A 19 1.23 -6.72 -2.65
N VAL A 20 2.14 -5.78 -2.41
CA VAL A 20 3.11 -5.83 -1.30
C VAL A 20 2.50 -6.06 0.09
N TYR A 21 1.23 -5.68 0.30
CA TYR A 21 0.53 -5.85 1.57
C TYR A 21 -0.37 -7.10 1.63
N GLY A 22 -0.42 -7.92 0.59
CA GLY A 22 -1.37 -9.04 0.49
C GLY A 22 -1.32 -10.00 1.69
N THR A 23 -0.14 -10.26 2.25
CA THR A 23 0.02 -11.15 3.41
C THR A 23 -0.52 -10.59 4.73
N PHE A 24 -0.73 -9.27 4.82
CA PHE A 24 -1.34 -8.61 5.99
C PHE A 24 -2.87 -8.65 5.94
N ALA A 25 -3.47 -8.86 4.76
CA ALA A 25 -4.91 -9.04 4.61
C ALA A 25 -5.32 -10.48 4.96
N ASP A 26 -6.56 -10.65 5.41
CA ASP A 26 -7.17 -11.97 5.59
C ASP A 26 -7.73 -12.45 4.23
N ASN A 27 -7.47 -13.71 3.87
CA ASN A 27 -7.94 -14.34 2.62
C ASN A 27 -7.69 -13.52 1.33
N PHE A 28 -6.53 -12.88 1.23
CA PHE A 28 -6.17 -12.04 0.09
C PHE A 28 -6.25 -12.79 -1.25
N VAL A 29 -6.92 -12.18 -2.22
CA VAL A 29 -6.95 -12.65 -3.61
C VAL A 29 -6.44 -11.52 -4.51
N SER A 30 -5.35 -11.79 -5.22
CA SER A 30 -4.73 -10.86 -6.16
C SER A 30 -5.58 -10.70 -7.43
N LEU A 31 -5.54 -9.51 -8.04
CA LEU A 31 -6.03 -9.33 -9.41
C LEU A 31 -5.26 -10.21 -10.42
N PHE A 32 -4.01 -10.57 -10.11
CA PHE A 32 -3.24 -11.52 -10.91
C PHE A 32 -3.83 -12.94 -10.85
N ALA A 33 -4.49 -13.33 -9.75
CA ALA A 33 -5.18 -14.60 -9.66
C ALA A 33 -6.51 -14.57 -10.44
N GLU A 34 -7.23 -13.45 -10.40
CA GLU A 34 -8.53 -13.30 -11.07
C GLU A 34 -8.41 -13.05 -12.58
N CYS A 35 -7.44 -12.24 -13.00
CA CYS A 35 -7.25 -11.78 -14.38
C CYS A 35 -5.80 -12.00 -14.85
N PRO A 36 -5.27 -13.24 -14.82
CA PRO A 36 -3.84 -13.51 -15.02
C PRO A 36 -3.30 -13.07 -16.37
N LYS A 37 -4.08 -13.22 -17.45
CA LYS A 37 -3.64 -12.84 -18.81
C LYS A 37 -3.50 -11.33 -18.99
N ASN A 38 -4.22 -10.54 -18.20
CA ASN A 38 -4.29 -9.09 -18.31
C ASN A 38 -3.40 -8.37 -17.29
N THR A 39 -2.81 -9.10 -16.34
CA THR A 39 -2.21 -8.50 -15.15
C THR A 39 -0.70 -8.69 -15.10
N ILE A 40 0.02 -7.58 -14.87
CA ILE A 40 1.40 -7.56 -14.38
C ILE A 40 1.33 -7.46 -12.86
N LEU A 41 1.81 -8.49 -12.17
CA LEU A 41 1.99 -8.49 -10.72
C LEU A 41 3.35 -7.88 -10.37
N VAL A 42 3.36 -6.93 -9.44
CA VAL A 42 4.54 -6.48 -8.72
C VAL A 42 4.40 -6.93 -7.27
N TYR A 43 5.39 -7.67 -6.78
CA TYR A 43 5.39 -8.13 -5.39
C TYR A 43 6.73 -7.85 -4.72
N SER A 44 6.70 -7.37 -3.48
CA SER A 44 7.91 -7.10 -2.70
C SER A 44 7.90 -7.81 -1.35
N PHE A 45 9.06 -8.35 -0.98
CA PHE A 45 9.29 -8.99 0.31
C PHE A 45 9.57 -7.95 1.42
N SER A 46 9.63 -6.65 1.07
CA SER A 46 10.13 -5.59 1.95
C SER A 46 9.33 -5.43 3.24
N LYS A 47 8.00 -5.53 3.18
CA LYS A 47 7.12 -5.21 4.30
C LYS A 47 6.90 -6.41 5.19
N TYR A 48 6.46 -7.52 4.59
CA TYR A 48 6.11 -8.74 5.32
C TYR A 48 7.29 -9.32 6.10
N PHE A 49 8.49 -9.32 5.52
CA PHE A 49 9.70 -9.86 6.16
C PHE A 49 10.58 -8.79 6.83
N GLY A 50 10.14 -7.53 6.89
CA GLY A 50 10.97 -6.43 7.40
C GLY A 50 12.27 -6.21 6.62
N ALA A 51 12.32 -6.61 5.35
CA ALA A 51 13.53 -6.70 4.53
C ALA A 51 13.70 -5.51 3.57
N THR A 52 13.33 -4.29 3.98
CA THR A 52 13.38 -3.10 3.12
C THR A 52 14.77 -2.85 2.54
N GLY A 53 15.83 -3.04 3.32
CA GLY A 53 17.22 -2.87 2.90
C GLY A 53 17.72 -3.92 1.89
N TRP A 54 17.11 -5.11 1.84
CA TRP A 54 17.52 -6.19 0.93
C TRP A 54 17.13 -5.94 -0.53
N ARG A 55 16.16 -5.05 -0.78
CA ARG A 55 15.67 -4.69 -2.11
C ARG A 55 15.16 -5.90 -2.91
N LEU A 56 14.30 -6.71 -2.29
CA LEU A 56 13.75 -7.92 -2.90
C LEU A 56 12.35 -7.66 -3.46
N GLY A 57 12.21 -7.89 -4.77
CA GLY A 57 10.94 -7.82 -5.47
C GLY A 57 10.95 -8.64 -6.75
N VAL A 58 9.76 -8.97 -7.23
CA VAL A 58 9.54 -9.77 -8.43
C VAL A 58 8.44 -9.14 -9.28
N ILE A 59 8.55 -9.37 -10.59
CA ILE A 59 7.47 -9.10 -11.53
C ILE A 59 6.92 -10.45 -11.99
N GLY A 60 5.61 -10.65 -11.81
CA GLY A 60 4.88 -11.83 -12.27
C GLY A 60 4.03 -11.49 -13.49
N ILE A 61 4.18 -12.24 -14.58
CA ILE A 61 3.36 -12.11 -15.78
C ILE A 61 2.97 -13.52 -16.23
N HIS A 62 1.71 -13.71 -16.61
CA HIS A 62 1.24 -15.00 -17.10
C HIS A 62 1.90 -15.36 -18.44
N HIS A 63 2.15 -16.66 -18.68
CA HIS A 63 2.86 -17.13 -19.87
C HIS A 63 2.19 -16.71 -21.18
N ASN A 64 0.85 -16.68 -21.18
CA ASN A 64 0.01 -16.16 -22.25
C ASN A 64 -0.66 -14.88 -21.73
N ASN A 65 -0.12 -13.72 -22.09
CA ASN A 65 -0.61 -12.42 -21.61
C ASN A 65 -0.92 -11.48 -22.79
N ILE A 66 -1.81 -10.54 -22.54
CA ILE A 66 -2.29 -9.58 -23.55
C ILE A 66 -1.19 -8.64 -24.07
N ILE A 67 -0.10 -8.45 -23.33
CA ILE A 67 0.98 -7.53 -23.71
C ILE A 67 1.78 -8.14 -24.85
N ASP A 68 2.12 -9.43 -24.75
CA ASP A 68 2.76 -10.16 -25.83
C ASP A 68 1.88 -10.22 -27.09
N GLU A 69 0.56 -10.41 -26.92
CA GLU A 69 -0.41 -10.36 -28.03
C GLU A 69 -0.41 -8.97 -28.70
N LYS A 70 -0.50 -7.89 -27.92
CA LYS A 70 -0.44 -6.51 -28.43
C LYS A 70 0.87 -6.19 -29.12
N ILE A 71 2.00 -6.66 -28.60
CA ILE A 71 3.31 -6.51 -29.23
C ILE A 71 3.33 -7.21 -30.60
N ALA A 72 2.73 -8.40 -30.69
CA ALA A 72 2.61 -9.14 -31.95
C ALA A 72 1.65 -8.47 -32.96
N GLU A 73 0.77 -7.58 -32.51
CA GLU A 73 -0.18 -6.82 -33.34
C GLU A 73 0.34 -5.44 -33.79
N LEU A 74 1.47 -4.97 -33.26
CA LEU A 74 2.09 -3.69 -33.67
C LEU A 74 2.32 -3.60 -35.18
N ASP A 75 2.41 -2.37 -35.70
CA ASP A 75 2.63 -2.18 -37.12
C ASP A 75 4.04 -2.66 -37.55
N ASN A 76 4.24 -2.81 -38.86
CA ASN A 76 5.51 -3.31 -39.39
C ASN A 76 6.69 -2.37 -39.09
N GLY A 77 6.46 -1.06 -38.94
CA GLY A 77 7.49 -0.09 -38.61
C GLY A 77 7.97 -0.26 -37.18
N GLU A 78 7.04 -0.36 -36.23
CA GLU A 78 7.31 -0.62 -34.82
C GLU A 78 7.98 -1.98 -34.62
N LYS A 79 7.49 -3.03 -35.30
CA LYS A 79 8.12 -4.36 -35.28
C LYS A 79 9.56 -4.32 -35.79
N THR A 80 9.82 -3.62 -36.89
CA THR A 80 11.18 -3.46 -37.42
C THR A 80 12.08 -2.72 -36.44
N ALA A 81 11.56 -1.68 -35.78
CA ALA A 81 12.30 -0.94 -34.75
C ALA A 81 12.62 -1.83 -33.53
N LEU A 82 11.66 -2.64 -33.06
CA LEU A 82 11.86 -3.58 -31.97
C LEU A 82 12.81 -4.71 -32.34
N HIS A 83 12.74 -5.22 -33.57
CA HIS A 83 13.66 -6.22 -34.08
C HIS A 83 15.10 -5.70 -33.99
N LYS A 84 15.36 -4.52 -34.57
CA LYS A 84 16.66 -3.87 -34.53
C LYS A 84 17.13 -3.56 -33.11
N ARG A 85 16.21 -3.26 -32.19
CA ARG A 85 16.54 -3.01 -30.78
C ARG A 85 17.12 -4.26 -30.11
N TYR A 86 16.47 -5.43 -30.28
CA TYR A 86 16.81 -6.66 -29.55
C TYR A 86 17.66 -7.68 -30.34
N GLU A 87 17.97 -7.43 -31.62
CA GLU A 87 18.79 -8.32 -32.46
C GLU A 87 20.18 -8.62 -31.87
N SER A 88 20.69 -7.72 -31.03
CA SER A 88 22.00 -7.88 -30.37
C SER A 88 22.02 -8.97 -29.28
N ILE A 89 20.87 -9.37 -28.74
CA ILE A 89 20.78 -10.31 -27.59
C ILE A 89 20.11 -11.64 -27.93
N THR A 90 19.47 -11.75 -29.10
CA THR A 90 18.81 -12.99 -29.54
C THR A 90 18.66 -13.04 -31.07
N PRO A 91 18.80 -14.22 -31.70
CA PRO A 91 18.52 -14.39 -33.13
C PRO A 91 17.03 -14.36 -33.47
N ARG A 92 16.13 -14.36 -32.46
CA ARG A 92 14.67 -14.28 -32.67
C ARG A 92 14.02 -13.15 -31.85
N PRO A 93 14.35 -11.87 -32.12
CA PRO A 93 13.79 -10.71 -31.41
C PRO A 93 12.27 -10.67 -31.39
N ASP A 94 11.65 -11.09 -32.49
CA ASP A 94 10.20 -11.02 -32.68
C ASP A 94 9.43 -11.97 -31.74
N SER A 95 10.11 -13.02 -31.26
CA SER A 95 9.58 -13.96 -30.26
C SER A 95 9.98 -13.65 -28.82
N LEU A 96 10.74 -12.58 -28.59
CA LEU A 96 11.20 -12.20 -27.25
C LEU A 96 10.00 -11.71 -26.44
N LYS A 97 9.68 -12.42 -25.35
CA LYS A 97 8.54 -12.10 -24.49
C LYS A 97 8.73 -10.79 -23.75
N PHE A 98 7.64 -10.14 -23.38
CA PHE A 98 7.66 -8.88 -22.65
C PHE A 98 8.41 -8.98 -21.32
N ILE A 99 8.28 -10.08 -20.57
CA ILE A 99 9.01 -10.29 -19.31
C ILE A 99 10.54 -10.30 -19.52
N ASP A 100 11.02 -10.83 -20.65
CA ASP A 100 12.45 -10.85 -20.99
C ASP A 100 12.93 -9.49 -21.50
N ARG A 101 12.06 -8.74 -22.19
CA ARG A 101 12.33 -7.35 -22.58
C ARG A 101 12.52 -6.46 -21.36
N LEU A 102 11.75 -6.66 -20.29
CA LEU A 102 11.95 -5.95 -19.02
C LEU A 102 13.37 -6.16 -18.46
N VAL A 103 13.89 -7.40 -18.55
CA VAL A 103 15.26 -7.71 -18.11
C VAL A 103 16.29 -6.99 -19.01
N ALA A 104 16.14 -7.10 -20.33
CA ALA A 104 17.04 -6.46 -21.28
C ALA A 104 17.04 -4.93 -21.12
N ASP A 105 15.86 -4.32 -21.07
CA ASP A 105 15.67 -2.88 -20.96
C ASP A 105 16.18 -2.32 -19.64
N SER A 106 16.14 -3.10 -18.56
CA SER A 106 16.68 -2.69 -17.25
C SER A 106 18.18 -2.36 -17.27
N ARG A 107 18.90 -2.80 -18.31
CA ARG A 107 20.34 -2.54 -18.52
C ARG A 107 20.63 -2.09 -19.96
N SER A 108 19.71 -1.35 -20.56
CA SER A 108 19.90 -0.75 -21.89
C SER A 108 20.20 -1.76 -23.01
N VAL A 109 19.60 -2.95 -22.93
CA VAL A 109 19.66 -4.07 -23.87
C VAL A 109 21.04 -4.72 -24.00
N ALA A 110 22.08 -3.99 -24.39
CA ALA A 110 23.40 -4.56 -24.68
C ALA A 110 24.05 -5.28 -23.48
N LEU A 111 23.68 -4.89 -22.26
CA LEU A 111 24.17 -5.50 -21.02
C LEU A 111 23.22 -6.57 -20.46
N ASN A 112 22.34 -7.14 -21.28
CA ASN A 112 21.37 -8.16 -20.85
C ASN A 112 22.03 -9.37 -20.18
N HIS A 113 23.17 -9.84 -20.70
CA HIS A 113 23.86 -11.03 -20.17
C HIS A 113 24.49 -10.84 -18.77
N THR A 114 24.54 -9.60 -18.28
CA THR A 114 24.97 -9.25 -16.92
C THR A 114 23.86 -8.51 -16.14
N ALA A 115 22.62 -8.56 -16.63
CA ALA A 115 21.45 -8.03 -15.96
C ALA A 115 20.95 -8.96 -14.85
N GLY A 116 19.87 -8.54 -14.19
CA GLY A 116 19.23 -9.31 -13.12
C GLY A 116 19.65 -8.88 -11.72
N LEU A 117 18.95 -9.45 -10.75
CA LEU A 117 19.18 -9.24 -9.32
C LEU A 117 20.42 -10.04 -8.87
N SER A 118 21.18 -9.55 -7.88
CA SER A 118 22.37 -10.28 -7.41
C SER A 118 22.01 -11.67 -6.88
N THR A 119 22.90 -12.65 -7.05
CA THR A 119 22.65 -14.02 -6.59
C THR A 119 22.43 -14.12 -5.07
N PRO A 120 23.11 -13.35 -4.18
CA PRO A 120 22.79 -13.40 -2.76
C PRO A 120 21.37 -12.89 -2.43
N GLN A 121 20.90 -11.85 -3.14
CA GLN A 121 19.53 -11.35 -2.99
C GLN A 121 18.51 -12.40 -3.46
N GLN A 122 18.76 -13.09 -4.57
CA GLN A 122 17.90 -14.18 -5.04
C GLN A 122 17.86 -15.34 -4.04
N VAL A 123 19.01 -15.74 -3.48
CA VAL A 123 19.08 -16.77 -2.43
C VAL A 123 18.26 -16.36 -1.21
N GLN A 124 18.42 -15.12 -0.72
CA GLN A 124 17.63 -14.63 0.42
C GLN A 124 16.12 -14.60 0.12
N MET A 125 15.74 -14.23 -1.10
CA MET A 125 14.34 -14.27 -1.54
C MET A 125 13.76 -15.69 -1.53
N VAL A 126 14.55 -16.69 -1.99
CA VAL A 126 14.16 -18.10 -1.91
C VAL A 126 14.04 -18.57 -0.47
N LEU A 127 14.97 -18.20 0.41
CA LEU A 127 14.91 -18.54 1.83
C LEU A 127 13.65 -17.96 2.51
N PHE A 128 13.30 -16.71 2.23
CA PHE A 128 12.04 -16.13 2.73
C PHE A 128 10.81 -16.84 2.18
N SER A 129 10.84 -17.23 0.91
CA SER A 129 9.73 -17.96 0.27
C SER A 129 9.55 -19.35 0.89
N LEU A 130 10.65 -20.09 1.08
CA LEU A 130 10.65 -21.39 1.74
C LEU A 130 10.18 -21.26 3.20
N PHE A 131 10.65 -20.25 3.93
CA PHE A 131 10.17 -19.99 5.29
C PHE A 131 8.65 -19.83 5.34
N GLY A 132 8.07 -19.04 4.41
CA GLY A 132 6.61 -18.88 4.33
C GLY A 132 5.87 -20.16 3.94
N LEU A 133 6.43 -20.97 3.03
CA LEU A 133 5.82 -22.23 2.59
C LEU A 133 5.90 -23.35 3.65
N MET A 134 6.96 -23.38 4.45
CA MET A 134 7.16 -24.37 5.50
C MET A 134 6.32 -24.09 6.75
N ASP A 135 5.95 -22.82 7.00
CA ASP A 135 5.07 -22.42 8.10
C ASP A 135 3.60 -22.70 7.77
N THR A 136 3.24 -23.99 7.73
CA THR A 136 1.86 -24.47 7.47
C THR A 136 0.84 -23.99 8.50
N SER A 137 1.30 -23.53 9.67
CA SER A 137 0.47 -22.99 10.75
C SER A 137 0.22 -21.48 10.65
N ASP A 138 0.83 -20.80 9.68
CA ASP A 138 0.82 -19.34 9.54
C ASP A 138 1.29 -18.63 10.83
N SER A 139 2.17 -19.24 11.62
CA SER A 139 2.66 -18.70 12.90
C SER A 139 3.30 -17.31 12.74
N TYR A 140 4.16 -17.14 11.73
CA TYR A 140 4.78 -15.85 11.44
C TYR A 140 3.76 -14.81 10.97
N LYS A 141 2.85 -15.22 10.07
CA LYS A 141 1.78 -14.35 9.55
C LYS A 141 0.91 -13.82 10.69
N ASN A 142 0.48 -14.71 11.57
CA ASN A 142 -0.36 -14.38 12.72
C ASN A 142 0.39 -13.50 13.73
N CYS A 143 1.68 -13.75 13.95
CA CYS A 143 2.53 -12.90 14.79
C CYS A 143 2.62 -11.47 14.25
N VAL A 144 2.93 -11.30 12.96
CA VAL A 144 3.07 -9.98 12.33
C VAL A 144 1.72 -9.24 12.29
N LYS A 145 0.62 -9.93 11.98
CA LYS A 145 -0.75 -9.37 12.06
C LYS A 145 -1.09 -8.94 13.49
N LYS A 146 -0.73 -9.74 14.48
CA LYS A 146 -0.94 -9.41 15.90
C LYS A 146 -0.19 -8.13 16.29
N ILE A 147 1.07 -7.98 15.88
CA ILE A 147 1.86 -6.77 16.19
C ILE A 147 1.17 -5.49 15.66
N VAL A 148 0.70 -5.48 14.42
CA VAL A 148 0.02 -4.29 13.87
C VAL A 148 -1.34 -4.04 14.54
N ARG A 149 -2.07 -5.10 14.92
CA ARG A 149 -3.32 -5.00 15.68
C ARG A 149 -3.08 -4.45 17.08
N ASP A 150 -2.11 -4.97 17.82
CA ASP A 150 -1.79 -4.49 19.18
C ASP A 150 -1.36 -3.01 19.17
N ARG A 151 -0.63 -2.58 18.15
CA ARG A 151 -0.27 -1.17 17.96
C ARG A 151 -1.47 -0.28 17.64
N LYS A 152 -2.42 -0.79 16.82
CA LYS A 152 -3.71 -0.12 16.59
C LYS A 152 -4.45 0.05 17.93
N LEU A 153 -4.54 -1.03 18.72
CA LEU A 153 -5.19 -1.02 20.03
C LEU A 153 -4.59 0.05 20.94
N ALA A 154 -3.26 0.08 21.05
CA ALA A 154 -2.54 1.05 21.87
C ALA A 154 -2.83 2.50 21.45
N LEU A 155 -2.83 2.79 20.14
CA LEU A 155 -3.18 4.11 19.61
C LEU A 155 -4.64 4.47 19.91
N CYS A 156 -5.59 3.61 19.55
CA CYS A 156 -7.02 3.88 19.70
C CYS A 156 -7.42 4.04 21.17
N ALA A 157 -6.94 3.17 22.05
CA ALA A 157 -7.23 3.23 23.49
C ALA A 157 -6.69 4.50 24.15
N ALA A 158 -5.57 5.04 23.66
CA ALA A 158 -5.00 6.30 24.14
C ALA A 158 -5.79 7.54 23.69
N ILE A 159 -6.53 7.45 22.58
CA ILE A 159 -7.41 8.51 22.08
C ILE A 159 -8.70 8.55 22.92
N SER A 160 -9.49 7.47 22.89
CA SER A 160 -10.77 7.38 23.60
C SER A 160 -11.21 5.92 23.72
N HIS A 161 -11.99 5.60 24.76
CA HIS A 161 -12.61 4.28 24.89
C HIS A 161 -13.52 4.00 23.68
N ASN A 162 -13.48 2.77 23.17
CA ASN A 162 -14.29 2.25 22.05
C ASN A 162 -14.02 2.84 20.65
N PHE A 163 -13.06 3.77 20.46
CA PHE A 163 -12.72 4.33 19.14
C PHE A 163 -12.22 3.27 18.13
N GLU A 164 -11.77 2.12 18.62
CA GLU A 164 -11.24 1.02 17.83
C GLU A 164 -12.31 0.32 16.96
N HIS A 165 -13.51 0.14 17.49
CA HIS A 165 -14.56 -0.69 16.89
C HIS A 165 -15.22 -0.07 15.65
N GLU A 166 -15.05 1.24 15.47
CA GLU A 166 -15.62 1.98 14.34
C GLU A 166 -14.77 1.88 13.06
N GLN A 167 -13.60 1.22 13.13
CA GLN A 167 -12.62 1.17 12.05
C GLN A 167 -12.40 -0.22 11.43
N ASP A 168 -13.08 -1.26 11.90
CA ASP A 168 -12.86 -2.63 11.42
C ASP A 168 -13.93 -3.09 10.43
N ASN A 169 -13.46 -3.62 9.30
CA ASN A 169 -14.26 -4.39 8.37
C ASN A 169 -13.50 -5.67 7.99
N VAL A 170 -14.17 -6.59 7.31
CA VAL A 170 -13.59 -7.90 6.92
C VAL A 170 -12.37 -7.76 5.99
N ASP A 171 -12.25 -6.63 5.27
CA ASP A 171 -11.18 -6.36 4.32
C ASP A 171 -10.02 -5.56 4.93
N ALA A 172 -10.03 -5.32 6.25
CA ALA A 172 -9.09 -4.43 6.89
C ALA A 172 -7.69 -5.07 7.02
N VAL A 173 -6.68 -4.35 6.52
CA VAL A 173 -5.28 -4.82 6.47
C VAL A 173 -4.45 -4.28 7.64
N HIS A 174 -4.86 -3.16 8.22
CA HIS A 174 -4.23 -2.49 9.38
C HIS A 174 -2.75 -2.15 9.24
N TYR A 175 -2.15 -2.18 8.04
CA TYR A 175 -0.78 -1.69 7.86
C TYR A 175 -0.72 -0.16 8.08
N TYR A 176 -1.76 0.54 7.62
CA TYR A 176 -2.00 1.94 7.93
C TYR A 176 -3.36 2.10 8.59
N LEU A 177 -3.44 3.03 9.55
CA LEU A 177 -4.67 3.50 10.16
C LEU A 177 -5.01 4.89 9.63
N ILE A 178 -6.28 5.13 9.34
CA ILE A 178 -6.79 6.44 8.96
C ILE A 178 -7.39 7.10 10.21
N VAL A 179 -6.86 8.26 10.57
CA VAL A 179 -7.40 9.12 11.63
C VAL A 179 -8.23 10.20 10.94
N ASP A 180 -9.55 10.05 10.98
CA ASP A 180 -10.49 11.04 10.49
C ASP A 180 -10.81 12.03 11.61
N PHE A 181 -10.31 13.26 11.51
CA PHE A 181 -10.44 14.27 12.56
C PHE A 181 -11.89 14.76 12.71
N GLU A 182 -12.71 14.70 11.66
CA GLU A 182 -14.13 15.07 11.77
C GLU A 182 -14.89 14.02 12.58
N LYS A 183 -14.70 12.73 12.27
CA LYS A 183 -15.27 11.63 13.05
C LYS A 183 -14.75 11.62 14.48
N LEU A 184 -13.46 11.88 14.66
CA LEU A 184 -12.86 11.93 15.99
C LEU A 184 -13.42 13.08 16.83
N ALA A 185 -13.62 14.25 16.22
CA ALA A 185 -14.26 15.39 16.86
C ALA A 185 -15.71 15.09 17.28
N GLU A 186 -16.48 14.43 16.41
CA GLU A 186 -17.84 14.00 16.70
C GLU A 186 -17.89 12.96 17.82
N HIS A 187 -17.02 11.95 17.77
CA HIS A 187 -16.92 10.89 18.78
C HIS A 187 -16.57 11.43 20.18
N MET A 188 -15.61 12.37 20.25
CA MET A 188 -15.15 12.92 21.53
C MET A 188 -16.11 13.96 22.10
N HIS A 189 -16.88 14.65 21.26
CA HIS A 189 -17.75 15.76 21.66
C HIS A 189 -19.11 15.67 20.96
N ASP A 190 -19.32 16.42 19.86
CA ASP A 190 -20.59 16.49 19.15
C ASP A 190 -20.43 16.90 17.67
N SER A 191 -21.49 16.70 16.89
CA SER A 191 -21.52 17.00 15.45
C SER A 191 -21.41 18.50 15.13
N SER A 192 -21.73 19.40 16.09
CA SER A 192 -21.61 20.85 15.90
C SER A 192 -20.14 21.25 15.92
N PHE A 193 -19.37 20.71 16.87
CA PHE A 193 -17.92 20.87 16.90
C PHE A 193 -17.25 20.27 15.67
N ALA A 194 -17.62 19.06 15.25
CA ALA A 194 -17.09 18.44 14.04
C ALA A 194 -17.31 19.30 12.79
N SER A 195 -18.52 19.85 12.64
CA SER A 195 -18.86 20.77 11.54
C SER A 195 -18.07 22.08 11.59
N TRP A 196 -17.89 22.65 12.79
CA TRP A 196 -17.06 23.84 12.99
C TRP A 196 -15.61 23.56 12.58
N LEU A 197 -15.02 22.45 13.04
CA LEU A 197 -13.66 22.02 12.72
C LEU A 197 -13.46 21.89 11.19
N ARG A 198 -14.40 21.20 10.52
CA ARG A 198 -14.40 21.04 9.05
C ARG A 198 -14.45 22.35 8.29
N SER A 199 -15.27 23.30 8.76
CA SER A 199 -15.46 24.59 8.09
C SER A 199 -14.26 25.53 8.26
N ARG A 200 -13.51 25.38 9.36
CA ARG A 200 -12.52 26.37 9.80
C ARG A 200 -11.09 26.04 9.39
N PHE A 201 -10.73 24.76 9.36
CA PHE A 201 -9.34 24.32 9.18
C PHE A 201 -9.15 23.44 7.95
N SER A 202 -7.92 23.44 7.46
CA SER A 202 -7.40 22.48 6.49
C SER A 202 -6.64 21.35 7.17
N ILE A 203 -6.49 20.21 6.48
CA ILE A 203 -5.70 19.09 7.00
C ILE A 203 -4.24 19.48 7.23
N SER A 204 -3.67 20.34 6.37
CA SER A 204 -2.29 20.80 6.51
C SER A 204 -2.08 21.58 7.82
N GLU A 205 -3.04 22.42 8.21
CA GLU A 205 -2.96 23.17 9.49
C GLU A 205 -3.05 22.22 10.69
N ILE A 206 -3.95 21.25 10.66
CA ILE A 206 -4.11 20.26 11.73
C ILE A 206 -2.83 19.41 11.88
N LEU A 207 -2.27 18.93 10.77
CA LEU A 207 -1.05 18.12 10.79
C LEU A 207 0.19 18.93 11.17
N LEU A 208 0.27 20.19 10.75
CA LEU A 208 1.35 21.09 11.17
C LEU A 208 1.30 21.34 12.67
N LYS A 209 0.12 21.65 13.21
CA LYS A 209 -0.07 21.82 14.66
C LYS A 209 0.31 20.56 15.44
N LEU A 210 -0.10 19.37 14.96
CA LEU A 210 0.29 18.10 15.56
C LEU A 210 1.82 17.89 15.57
N ALA A 211 2.49 18.29 14.49
CA ALA A 211 3.95 18.21 14.40
C ALA A 211 4.65 19.22 15.32
N GLU A 212 4.11 20.43 15.46
CA GLU A 212 4.65 21.48 16.35
C GLU A 212 4.47 21.12 17.83
N ASP A 213 3.27 20.67 18.22
CA ASP A 213 2.92 20.45 19.62
C ASP A 213 3.45 19.11 20.16
N ALA A 214 3.54 18.08 19.30
CA ALA A 214 3.83 16.72 19.73
C ALA A 214 4.96 16.02 18.95
N CYS A 215 5.60 16.69 17.99
CA CYS A 215 6.60 16.09 17.10
C CYS A 215 6.09 14.85 16.34
N VAL A 216 4.78 14.77 16.08
CA VAL A 216 4.15 13.66 15.36
C VAL A 216 3.80 14.10 13.94
N ILE A 217 4.37 13.43 12.94
CA ILE A 217 4.09 13.68 11.53
C ILE A 217 3.24 12.53 10.97
N LEU A 218 2.01 12.85 10.57
CA LEU A 218 1.14 11.92 9.87
C LEU A 218 1.11 12.24 8.37
N LEU A 219 0.83 11.22 7.55
CA LEU A 219 0.64 11.42 6.11
C LEU A 219 -0.78 11.95 5.86
N PRO A 220 -1.00 12.89 4.93
CA PRO A 220 -2.35 13.26 4.52
C PRO A 220 -3.15 12.03 4.05
N GLY A 221 -4.40 11.90 4.51
CA GLY A 221 -5.28 10.76 4.21
C GLY A 221 -6.10 10.90 2.92
N GLN A 222 -6.08 12.07 2.28
CA GLN A 222 -6.81 12.33 1.04
C GLN A 222 -6.37 11.36 -0.07
N GLY A 223 -7.35 10.78 -0.78
CA GLY A 223 -7.11 9.78 -1.84
C GLY A 223 -7.22 8.32 -1.40
N PHE A 224 -7.36 8.05 -0.09
CA PHE A 224 -7.50 6.69 0.47
C PHE A 224 -8.92 6.41 1.01
N GLY A 225 -9.95 7.00 0.38
CA GLY A 225 -11.35 6.82 0.78
C GLY A 225 -11.75 7.54 2.09
N ALA A 226 -10.91 8.46 2.57
CA ALA A 226 -11.11 9.19 3.82
C ALA A 226 -11.66 10.62 3.63
N SER A 227 -12.19 11.22 4.69
CA SER A 227 -12.65 12.61 4.70
C SER A 227 -11.51 13.59 4.36
N ARG A 228 -11.88 14.84 4.03
CA ARG A 228 -10.91 15.91 3.73
C ARG A 228 -9.97 16.17 4.92
N LEU A 229 -10.41 15.93 6.14
CA LEU A 229 -9.65 16.14 7.36
C LEU A 229 -9.18 14.79 7.92
N SER A 230 -8.32 14.10 7.19
CA SER A 230 -7.79 12.82 7.63
C SER A 230 -6.27 12.75 7.56
N GLY A 231 -5.68 12.09 8.55
CA GLY A 231 -4.27 11.72 8.61
C GLY A 231 -4.10 10.20 8.54
N ARG A 232 -2.93 9.73 8.14
CA ARG A 232 -2.55 8.32 8.05
C ARG A 232 -1.37 8.03 8.95
N VAL A 233 -1.53 7.01 9.78
CA VAL A 233 -0.52 6.50 10.68
C VAL A 233 -0.08 5.12 10.17
N SER A 234 1.22 4.91 9.94
CA SER A 234 1.75 3.57 9.73
C SER A 234 1.73 2.83 11.07
N LEU A 235 1.27 1.58 11.11
CA LEU A 235 1.31 0.72 12.30
C LEU A 235 2.52 -0.23 12.30
N ALA A 236 3.40 -0.11 11.31
CA ALA A 236 4.54 -1.00 11.12
C ALA A 236 5.88 -0.46 11.66
N ASN A 237 5.99 0.83 11.96
CA ASN A 237 7.28 1.51 12.09
C ASN A 237 7.68 1.96 13.50
N LEU A 238 6.75 1.98 14.48
CA LEU A 238 7.02 2.45 15.84
C LEU A 238 6.70 1.37 16.88
N SER A 239 7.09 1.60 18.12
CA SER A 239 6.73 0.79 19.29
C SER A 239 5.31 1.10 19.80
N GLU A 240 4.72 0.18 20.57
CA GLU A 240 3.39 0.39 21.20
C GLU A 240 3.36 1.61 22.13
N ALA A 241 4.46 1.89 22.84
CA ALA A 241 4.58 3.05 23.71
C ALA A 241 4.51 4.36 22.90
N GLU A 242 5.16 4.40 21.73
CA GLU A 242 5.09 5.56 20.83
C GLU A 242 3.68 5.74 20.25
N TYR A 243 2.98 4.66 19.88
CA TYR A 243 1.57 4.74 19.46
C TYR A 243 0.65 5.25 20.57
N THR A 244 0.90 4.86 21.82
CA THR A 244 0.18 5.40 22.98
C THR A 244 0.43 6.91 23.12
N SER A 245 1.66 7.37 22.93
CA SER A 245 1.99 8.81 22.94
C SER A 245 1.33 9.55 21.78
N ILE A 246 1.30 8.97 20.58
CA ILE A 246 0.59 9.53 19.42
C ILE A 246 -0.92 9.65 19.71
N GLY A 247 -1.54 8.63 20.30
CA GLY A 247 -2.97 8.67 20.64
C GLY A 247 -3.30 9.77 21.65
N LYS A 248 -2.45 9.97 22.68
CA LYS A 248 -2.58 11.09 23.62
C LYS A 248 -2.43 12.44 22.92
N ALA A 249 -1.43 12.59 22.06
CA ALA A 249 -1.22 13.82 21.29
C ALA A 249 -2.42 14.16 20.39
N LEU A 250 -3.02 13.16 19.74
CA LEU A 250 -4.24 13.34 18.94
C LEU A 250 -5.43 13.77 19.81
N LYS A 251 -5.60 13.15 20.98
CA LYS A 251 -6.63 13.53 21.95
C LYS A 251 -6.47 14.98 22.41
N ASP A 252 -5.26 15.36 22.80
CA ASP A 252 -4.94 16.70 23.29
C ASP A 252 -5.13 17.75 22.19
N LEU A 253 -4.77 17.42 20.95
CA LEU A 253 -5.01 18.27 19.78
C LEU A 253 -6.50 18.54 19.58
N VAL A 254 -7.33 17.50 19.55
CA VAL A 254 -8.79 17.64 19.38
C VAL A 254 -9.40 18.42 20.54
N GLN A 255 -8.96 18.16 21.77
CA GLN A 255 -9.39 18.90 22.95
C GLN A 255 -9.04 20.39 22.85
N SER A 256 -7.84 20.73 22.35
CA SER A 256 -7.42 22.12 22.16
C SER A 256 -8.31 22.88 21.16
N TYR A 257 -8.73 22.22 20.08
CA TYR A 257 -9.68 22.77 19.12
C TYR A 257 -11.08 22.90 19.72
N PHE A 258 -11.51 21.96 20.57
CA PHE A 258 -12.80 22.06 21.26
C PHE A 258 -12.84 23.22 22.26
N ASP A 259 -11.73 23.48 22.95
CA ASP A 259 -11.64 24.64 23.86
C ASP A 259 -11.54 25.97 23.09
N GLN A 260 -11.01 25.98 21.88
CA GLN A 260 -11.15 27.12 20.96
C GLN A 260 -12.62 27.29 20.53
N TYR A 261 -13.28 26.21 20.11
CA TYR A 261 -14.69 26.23 19.71
C TYR A 261 -15.61 26.79 20.79
N LYS A 262 -15.47 26.35 22.06
CA LYS A 262 -16.26 26.86 23.20
C LYS A 262 -16.02 28.35 23.50
N ARG A 263 -14.81 28.86 23.24
CA ARG A 263 -14.51 30.31 23.39
C ARG A 263 -15.14 31.15 22.30
N GLU A 264 -15.14 30.65 21.07
CA GLU A 264 -15.71 31.33 19.90
C GLU A 264 -17.23 31.19 19.81
N THR A 265 -17.78 30.13 20.42
CA THR A 265 -19.21 29.79 20.41
C THR A 265 -19.70 29.60 21.85
N PRO A 266 -19.82 30.67 22.66
CA PRO A 266 -20.34 30.54 24.02
C PRO A 266 -21.76 29.97 23.94
N GLN A 267 -21.99 28.81 24.57
CA GLN A 267 -23.35 28.32 24.77
C GLN A 267 -24.11 29.37 25.60
N LYS A 268 -25.21 29.89 25.05
CA LYS A 268 -26.17 30.72 25.79
C LYS A 268 -26.93 29.90 26.82
#